data_AF-C0QFB7-F1
#
_entry.id   AF-C0QFB7-F1
#
_cell.length_a   1.000
_cell.length_b   1.000
_cell.length_c   1.000
_cell.angle_alpha   90.00
_cell.angle_beta   90.00
_cell.angle_gamma   90.00
#
_symmetry.space_group_name_H-M   'P 1'
#
loop_
_entity.id
_entity.type
_entity.pdbx_description
1 polymer ?
#
loop_
_entity_poly.entity_id
_entity_poly.type
_entity_poly.pdbx_seq_one_letter_code
_entity_poly.pdbx_strand_id
1 'polypeptide(L)'
;MDQIIFIGITAVLIFLTIAWGGKILPREKWQILATLPLEKDENGRWRGLNLTYYGLFSANAYTFAVVIFLLLTVSAGIPVQGICIFILALLGVCMPAAKIIAKIVEKKSGTLTVGGAVFAGSLVAPWLIFLINLIPGLVPGRTDGFNLNVTVILSAMCIAYAYGEGLGRLACISFGCCYGKPVDQCRPWVQKLFGHFYLVFFGKTKKIAYASGLEGEKVIPIQIITAILYSTAALVGTWLYMNGYFAAALMETMVVTQVWRILSEFFRADFRGCFKITPYQVMAAGSLAYILVVLLFFSPARETLVHIEAGFRELRSPWVMIFVEVIWVLTFLYTGRSSVTGAQILFHVEKGKI
;
A
#
# COMPACT_ATOMS: atom_id res chain seq x y z
N MET A 1 -12.20 15.61 21.59
CA MET A 1 -12.72 16.36 20.42
C MET A 1 -11.77 16.23 19.24
N ASP A 2 -10.47 16.28 19.48
CA ASP A 2 -9.42 16.26 18.45
C ASP A 2 -9.35 14.96 17.64
N GLN A 3 -9.66 13.81 18.26
CA GLN A 3 -9.68 12.51 17.58
C GLN A 3 -10.73 12.43 16.46
N ILE A 4 -11.95 12.92 16.72
CA ILE A 4 -13.05 12.90 15.74
C ILE A 4 -12.75 13.84 14.58
N ILE A 5 -12.18 15.02 14.87
CA ILE A 5 -11.77 15.98 13.85
C ILE A 5 -10.70 15.38 12.95
N PHE A 6 -9.67 14.74 13.52
CA PHE A 6 -8.61 14.07 12.78
C PHE A 6 -9.16 12.99 11.84
N ILE A 7 -10.00 12.09 12.36
CA ILE A 7 -10.61 11.01 11.58
C ILE A 7 -11.53 11.58 10.49
N GLY A 8 -12.34 12.60 10.81
CA GLY A 8 -13.25 13.24 9.85
C GLY A 8 -12.52 13.91 8.69
N ILE A 9 -11.47 14.70 8.98
CA ILE A 9 -10.64 15.33 7.95
C ILE A 9 -9.96 14.26 7.09
N THR A 10 -9.39 13.24 7.72
CA THR A 10 -8.73 12.13 7.01
C THR A 10 -9.72 11.39 6.09
N ALA A 11 -10.93 11.12 6.56
CA ALA A 11 -11.99 10.49 5.78
C ALA A 11 -12.38 11.33 4.56
N VAL A 12 -12.57 12.64 4.72
CA VAL A 12 -12.92 13.55 3.62
C VAL A 12 -11.80 13.59 2.59
N LEU A 13 -10.54 13.75 3.00
CA LEU A 13 -9.40 13.80 2.08
C LEU A 13 -9.25 12.50 1.30
N ILE A 14 -9.38 11.35 1.96
CA ILE A 14 -9.32 10.04 1.30
C ILE A 14 -10.48 9.88 0.32
N PHE A 15 -11.70 10.21 0.73
CA PHE A 15 -12.88 10.11 -0.13
C PHE A 15 -12.71 10.94 -1.41
N LEU A 16 -12.31 12.22 -1.28
CA LEU A 16 -12.06 13.10 -2.41
C LEU A 16 -10.98 12.54 -3.34
N THR A 17 -9.91 11.98 -2.76
CA THR A 17 -8.79 11.40 -3.52
C THR A 17 -9.22 10.14 -4.28
N ILE A 18 -10.00 9.26 -3.67
CA ILE A 18 -10.54 8.05 -4.32
C ILE A 18 -11.55 8.43 -5.42
N ALA A 19 -12.46 9.35 -5.14
CA ALA A 19 -13.48 9.80 -6.09
C ALA A 19 -12.84 10.46 -7.33
N TRP A 20 -11.86 11.34 -7.10
CA TRP A 20 -11.06 11.94 -8.17
C TRP A 20 -10.30 10.87 -8.95
N GLY A 21 -9.62 9.98 -8.22
CA GLY A 21 -8.77 8.94 -8.80
C GLY A 21 -9.54 7.99 -9.71
N GLY A 22 -10.70 7.50 -9.27
CA GLY A 22 -11.55 6.62 -10.05
C GLY A 22 -12.08 7.25 -11.35
N LYS A 23 -12.35 8.56 -11.35
CA LYS A 23 -12.89 9.27 -12.52
C LYS A 23 -11.81 9.65 -13.55
N ILE A 24 -10.60 9.96 -13.08
CA ILE A 24 -9.61 10.66 -13.89
C ILE A 24 -8.41 9.78 -14.28
N LEU A 25 -7.92 8.94 -13.36
CA LEU A 25 -6.72 8.11 -13.57
C LEU A 25 -6.85 7.00 -14.64
N PRO A 26 -8.04 6.46 -14.98
CA PRO A 26 -8.16 5.49 -16.07
C PRO A 26 -7.81 6.04 -17.45
N ARG A 27 -7.70 7.36 -17.62
CA ARG A 27 -7.33 8.01 -18.89
C ARG A 27 -5.83 7.84 -19.18
N GLU A 28 -5.47 7.87 -20.46
CA GLU A 28 -4.10 7.61 -20.94
C GLU A 28 -3.05 8.57 -20.37
N LYS A 29 -3.40 9.86 -20.25
CA LYS A 29 -2.48 10.91 -19.77
C LYS A 29 -1.91 10.70 -18.35
N TRP A 30 -2.49 9.77 -17.59
CA TRP A 30 -2.05 9.43 -16.23
C TRP A 30 -1.20 8.15 -16.17
N GLN A 31 -0.61 7.74 -17.29
CA GLN A 31 0.34 6.61 -17.32
C GLN A 31 1.78 7.08 -17.05
N ILE A 32 2.24 8.06 -17.84
CA ILE A 32 3.62 8.56 -17.82
C ILE A 32 3.63 9.95 -17.19
N LEU A 33 4.44 10.11 -16.14
CA LEU A 33 4.63 11.38 -15.44
C LEU A 33 5.71 12.23 -16.13
N ALA A 34 6.84 11.61 -16.45
CA ALA A 34 7.97 12.28 -17.10
C ALA A 34 8.82 11.25 -17.86
N THR A 35 9.58 11.73 -18.84
CA THR A 35 10.54 10.91 -19.58
C THR A 35 11.91 11.55 -19.52
N LEU A 36 12.91 10.81 -19.06
CA LEU A 36 14.30 11.26 -18.95
C LEU A 36 15.11 10.75 -20.15
N PRO A 37 15.81 11.60 -20.91
CA PRO A 37 16.71 11.14 -21.96
C PRO A 37 17.91 10.39 -21.34
N LEU A 38 18.24 9.22 -21.88
CA LEU A 38 19.38 8.42 -21.42
C LEU A 38 20.52 8.44 -22.43
N GLU A 39 20.28 7.86 -23.61
CA GLU A 39 21.30 7.64 -24.63
C GLU A 39 20.76 8.07 -25.99
N LYS A 40 21.64 8.63 -26.83
CA LYS A 40 21.30 9.03 -28.19
C LYS A 40 21.60 7.88 -29.16
N ASP A 41 20.63 7.54 -30.00
CA ASP A 41 20.78 6.53 -31.05
C ASP A 41 21.48 7.09 -32.30
N GLU A 42 21.82 6.20 -33.23
CA GLU A 42 22.48 6.52 -34.50
C GLU A 42 21.63 7.45 -35.39
N ASN A 43 20.31 7.46 -35.19
CA ASN A 43 19.36 8.32 -35.91
C ASN A 43 19.17 9.68 -35.24
N GLY A 44 19.93 9.97 -34.18
CA GLY A 44 19.88 11.22 -33.43
C GLY A 44 18.70 11.35 -32.46
N ARG A 45 17.90 10.30 -32.26
CA ARG A 45 16.81 10.23 -31.27
C ARG A 45 17.37 9.76 -29.93
N TRP A 46 16.76 10.22 -28.84
CA TRP A 46 17.14 9.81 -27.49
C TRP A 46 16.24 8.69 -27.00
N ARG A 47 16.84 7.61 -26.50
CA ARG A 47 16.13 6.60 -25.71
C ARG A 47 15.75 7.21 -24.36
N GLY A 48 14.46 7.21 -24.06
CA GLY A 48 13.89 7.77 -22.84
C GLY A 48 13.57 6.73 -21.79
N LEU A 49 13.89 7.00 -20.53
CA LEU A 49 13.39 6.31 -19.36
C LEU A 49 12.08 6.96 -18.88
N ASN A 50 11.02 6.18 -18.82
CA ASN A 50 9.74 6.68 -18.34
C ASN A 50 9.62 6.58 -16.81
N LEU A 51 9.30 7.70 -16.18
CA LEU A 51 8.79 7.79 -14.82
C LEU A 51 7.25 7.79 -14.86
N THR A 52 6.63 7.01 -13.98
CA THR A 52 5.19 6.73 -14.04
C THR A 52 4.42 7.33 -12.88
N TYR A 53 3.15 7.66 -13.13
CA TYR A 53 2.22 8.03 -12.06
C TYR A 53 1.97 6.85 -11.09
N TYR A 54 2.11 5.61 -11.55
CA TYR A 54 2.08 4.43 -10.68
C TYR A 54 3.07 4.56 -9.53
N GLY A 55 4.33 4.90 -9.82
CA GLY A 55 5.33 5.09 -8.77
C GLY A 55 5.03 6.27 -7.86
N LEU A 56 4.55 7.38 -8.42
CA LEU A 56 4.19 8.56 -7.63
C LEU A 56 3.09 8.25 -6.60
N PHE A 57 2.00 7.62 -7.05
CA PHE A 57 0.90 7.23 -6.17
C PHE A 57 1.31 6.13 -5.19
N SER A 58 2.17 5.20 -5.60
CA SER A 58 2.71 4.17 -4.69
C SER A 58 3.58 4.78 -3.59
N ALA A 59 4.47 5.70 -3.95
CA ALA A 59 5.31 6.43 -3.00
C ALA A 59 4.47 7.24 -2.01
N ASN A 60 3.51 8.02 -2.51
CA ASN A 60 2.60 8.77 -1.64
C ASN A 60 1.82 7.86 -0.68
N ALA A 61 1.33 6.71 -1.16
CA ALA A 61 0.56 5.77 -0.34
C ALA A 61 1.42 5.11 0.74
N TYR A 62 2.64 4.67 0.42
CA TYR A 62 3.56 4.09 1.41
C TYR A 62 4.04 5.12 2.43
N THR A 63 4.36 6.33 1.97
CA THR A 63 4.70 7.44 2.85
C THR A 63 3.55 7.79 3.78
N PHE A 64 2.32 7.86 3.28
CA PHE A 64 1.15 8.09 4.12
C PHE A 64 0.96 6.98 5.16
N ALA A 65 1.13 5.71 4.78
CA ALA A 65 1.09 4.59 5.72
C ALA A 65 2.16 4.72 6.82
N VAL A 66 3.40 5.05 6.46
CA VAL A 66 4.50 5.25 7.42
C VAL A 66 4.20 6.42 8.35
N VAL A 67 3.67 7.52 7.84
CA VAL A 67 3.27 8.68 8.66
C VAL A 67 2.17 8.31 9.64
N ILE A 68 1.12 7.60 9.21
CA ILE A 68 0.06 7.13 10.10
C ILE A 68 0.61 6.15 11.14
N PHE A 69 1.50 5.24 10.74
CA PHE A 69 2.12 4.29 11.66
C PHE A 69 2.93 5.00 12.75
N LEU A 70 3.78 5.95 12.37
CA LEU A 70 4.55 6.77 13.30
C LEU A 70 3.63 7.58 14.20
N LEU A 71 2.62 8.25 13.62
CA LEU A 71 1.64 9.02 14.38
C LEU A 71 0.96 8.16 15.45
N LEU A 72 0.41 7.01 15.09
CA LEU A 72 -0.32 6.14 16.03
C LEU A 72 0.59 5.58 17.13
N THR A 73 1.75 5.04 16.75
CA THR A 73 2.68 4.43 17.72
C THR A 73 3.27 5.45 18.69
N VAL A 74 3.68 6.63 18.22
CA VAL A 74 4.17 7.70 19.08
C VAL A 74 3.07 8.26 19.97
N SER A 75 1.84 8.38 19.45
CA SER A 75 0.68 8.81 20.24
C SER A 75 0.33 7.82 21.36
N ALA A 76 0.67 6.53 21.17
CA ALA A 76 0.58 5.49 22.20
C ALA A 76 1.79 5.49 23.17
N GLY A 77 2.66 6.50 23.09
CA GLY A 77 3.81 6.69 23.99
C GLY A 77 5.05 5.89 23.60
N ILE A 78 5.09 5.27 22.41
CA ILE A 78 6.23 4.49 21.97
C ILE A 78 7.35 5.42 21.45
N PRO A 79 8.62 5.24 21.88
CA PRO A 79 9.72 6.08 21.45
C PRO A 79 9.97 5.94 19.94
N VAL A 80 10.08 7.09 19.26
CA VAL A 80 10.21 7.18 17.79
C VAL A 80 11.42 6.41 17.26
N GLN A 81 12.53 6.37 18.00
CA GLN A 81 13.75 5.66 17.59
C GLN A 81 13.49 4.15 17.49
N GLY A 82 12.76 3.58 18.46
CA GLY A 82 12.40 2.15 18.44
C GLY A 82 11.51 1.82 17.24
N ILE A 83 10.60 2.72 16.89
CA ILE A 83 9.74 2.57 15.72
C ILE A 83 10.53 2.69 14.42
N CYS A 84 11.44 3.65 14.29
CA CYS A 84 12.31 3.77 13.11
C CYS A 84 13.17 2.52 12.89
N ILE A 85 13.77 1.98 13.96
CA ILE A 85 14.52 0.71 13.91
C ILE A 85 13.62 -0.43 13.45
N PHE A 86 12.41 -0.53 14.00
CA PHE A 86 11.42 -1.53 13.58
C PHE A 86 11.04 -1.41 12.11
N ILE A 87 10.78 -0.19 11.60
CA ILE A 87 10.45 0.06 10.19
C ILE A 87 11.59 -0.42 9.29
N LEU A 88 12.83 -0.03 9.61
CA LEU A 88 14.01 -0.41 8.82
C LEU A 88 14.23 -1.93 8.82
N ALA A 89 14.12 -2.58 9.98
CA ALA A 89 14.23 -4.03 10.09
C ALA A 89 13.11 -4.74 9.29
N LEU A 90 11.87 -4.26 9.41
CA LEU A 90 10.73 -4.84 8.71
C LEU A 90 10.86 -4.69 7.19
N LEU A 91 11.24 -3.51 6.69
CA LEU A 91 11.48 -3.28 5.26
C LEU A 91 12.64 -4.15 4.75
N GLY A 92 13.72 -4.24 5.53
CA GLY A 92 14.89 -5.07 5.24
C GLY A 92 14.54 -6.55 5.06
N VAL A 93 13.51 -7.06 5.74
CA VAL A 93 13.02 -8.44 5.57
C VAL A 93 11.92 -8.53 4.50
N CYS A 94 10.96 -7.62 4.50
CA CYS A 94 9.77 -7.70 3.63
C CYS A 94 10.12 -7.51 2.16
N MET A 95 11.03 -6.60 1.81
CA MET A 95 11.41 -6.36 0.41
C MET A 95 12.06 -7.58 -0.26
N PRO A 96 13.10 -8.22 0.32
CA PRO A 96 13.66 -9.44 -0.26
C PRO A 96 12.66 -10.61 -0.21
N ALA A 97 11.91 -10.77 0.88
CA ALA A 97 10.90 -11.82 0.99
C ALA A 97 9.82 -11.69 -0.10
N ALA A 98 9.35 -10.48 -0.38
CA ALA A 98 8.35 -10.22 -1.41
C ALA A 98 8.83 -10.63 -2.81
N LYS A 99 10.12 -10.42 -3.12
CA LYS A 99 10.74 -10.84 -4.38
C LYS A 99 10.93 -12.35 -4.45
N ILE A 100 11.36 -12.98 -3.36
CA ILE A 100 11.53 -14.44 -3.27
C ILE A 100 10.18 -15.14 -3.46
N ILE A 101 9.16 -14.69 -2.73
CA ILE A 101 7.80 -15.24 -2.83
C ILE A 101 7.24 -15.02 -4.24
N ALA A 102 7.48 -13.85 -4.86
CA ALA A 102 7.11 -13.62 -6.26
C ALA A 102 7.73 -14.64 -7.20
N LYS A 103 9.03 -14.87 -7.06
CA LYS A 103 9.76 -15.81 -7.89
C LYS A 103 9.24 -17.23 -7.71
N ILE A 104 8.89 -17.64 -6.50
CA ILE A 104 8.37 -18.99 -6.21
C ILE A 104 6.95 -19.15 -6.77
N VAL A 105 6.06 -18.19 -6.51
CA VAL A 105 4.63 -18.30 -6.83
C VAL A 105 4.35 -17.95 -8.29
N GLU A 106 4.90 -16.84 -8.78
CA GLU A 106 4.63 -16.33 -10.13
C GLU A 106 5.61 -16.87 -11.18
N LYS A 107 6.70 -17.53 -10.75
CA LYS A 107 7.79 -18.02 -11.61
C LYS A 107 8.41 -16.94 -12.50
N LYS A 108 8.23 -15.65 -12.16
CA LYS A 108 8.79 -14.49 -12.86
C LYS A 108 9.86 -13.82 -12.00
N SER A 109 11.04 -13.58 -12.57
CA SER A 109 12.22 -13.09 -11.85
C SER A 109 12.23 -11.57 -11.58
N GLY A 110 11.23 -10.84 -12.06
CA GLY A 110 11.17 -9.37 -12.00
C GLY A 110 9.92 -8.78 -11.35
N THR A 111 9.05 -9.58 -10.74
CA THR A 111 7.83 -9.07 -10.08
C THR A 111 8.01 -9.01 -8.57
N LEU A 112 7.34 -8.06 -7.92
CA LEU A 112 7.13 -8.05 -6.48
C LEU A 112 5.68 -8.37 -6.19
N THR A 113 5.45 -9.10 -5.10
CA THR A 113 4.10 -9.39 -4.65
C THR A 113 3.83 -8.65 -3.36
N VAL A 114 2.82 -7.78 -3.40
CA VAL A 114 2.30 -7.12 -2.19
C VAL A 114 1.77 -8.18 -1.21
N GLY A 115 1.23 -9.30 -1.71
CA GLY A 115 0.75 -10.39 -0.84
C GLY A 115 1.81 -11.12 -0.08
N GLY A 116 2.91 -11.46 -0.73
CA GLY A 116 4.07 -12.06 -0.10
C GLY A 116 4.73 -11.10 0.89
N ALA A 117 4.81 -9.80 0.57
CA ALA A 117 5.30 -8.79 1.51
C ALA A 117 4.46 -8.76 2.79
N VAL A 118 3.14 -8.69 2.66
CA VAL A 118 2.20 -8.64 3.80
C VAL A 118 2.22 -9.94 4.60
N PHE A 119 2.27 -11.08 3.92
CA PHE A 119 2.37 -12.39 4.58
C PHE A 119 3.67 -12.50 5.39
N ALA A 120 4.82 -12.22 4.76
CA ALA A 120 6.11 -12.25 5.43
C ALA A 120 6.18 -11.25 6.60
N GLY A 121 5.70 -10.02 6.37
CA GLY A 121 5.63 -8.99 7.41
C GLY A 121 4.75 -9.40 8.59
N SER A 122 3.57 -9.99 8.32
CA SER A 122 2.65 -10.45 9.38
C SER A 122 3.30 -11.55 10.24
N LEU A 123 4.07 -12.45 9.63
CA LEU A 123 4.77 -13.51 10.35
C LEU A 123 5.94 -12.96 11.18
N VAL A 124 6.74 -12.08 10.58
CA VAL A 124 8.02 -11.63 11.13
C VAL A 124 7.86 -10.49 12.14
N ALA A 125 6.86 -9.62 11.97
CA ALA A 125 6.69 -8.42 12.80
C ALA A 125 6.59 -8.70 14.32
N PRO A 126 5.80 -9.68 14.82
CA PRO A 126 5.74 -9.99 16.25
C PRO A 126 7.12 -10.37 16.82
N TRP A 127 7.89 -11.17 16.08
CA TRP A 127 9.21 -11.63 16.49
C TRP A 127 10.26 -10.51 16.41
N LEU A 128 10.18 -9.63 15.43
CA LEU A 128 11.05 -8.45 15.39
C LEU A 128 10.83 -7.55 16.61
N ILE A 129 9.58 -7.30 16.99
CA ILE A 129 9.27 -6.51 18.18
C ILE A 129 9.83 -7.22 19.43
N PHE A 130 9.64 -8.53 19.54
CA PHE A 130 10.22 -9.32 20.63
C PHE A 130 11.75 -9.24 20.67
N LEU A 131 12.44 -9.37 19.54
CA LEU A 131 13.90 -9.27 19.46
C LEU A 131 14.41 -7.88 19.80
N ILE A 132 13.74 -6.81 19.35
CA ILE A 132 14.09 -5.43 19.71
C ILE A 132 13.93 -5.24 21.23
N ASN A 133 12.91 -5.84 21.84
CA ASN A 133 12.73 -5.81 23.29
C ASN A 133 13.82 -6.57 24.04
N LEU A 134 14.42 -7.62 23.47
CA LEU A 134 15.43 -8.43 24.11
C LEU A 134 16.83 -7.79 24.12
N ILE A 135 17.16 -6.93 23.16
CA ILE A 135 18.50 -6.34 23.04
C ILE A 135 18.60 -5.07 23.90
N PRO A 136 19.30 -5.08 25.04
CA PRO A 136 19.44 -3.89 25.89
C PRO A 136 20.24 -2.81 25.16
N GLY A 137 19.84 -1.54 25.31
CA GLY A 137 20.52 -0.40 24.70
C GLY A 137 20.27 -0.18 23.20
N LEU A 138 19.54 -1.08 22.51
CA LEU A 138 19.21 -0.91 21.09
C LEU A 138 18.32 0.31 20.82
N VAL A 139 17.42 0.62 21.77
CA VAL A 139 16.55 1.80 21.72
C VAL A 139 17.09 2.84 22.70
N PRO A 140 17.69 3.95 22.22
CA PRO A 140 18.18 5.02 23.09
C PRO A 140 17.05 5.63 23.91
N GLY A 141 17.28 5.86 25.20
CA GLY A 141 16.27 6.44 26.11
C GLY A 141 15.23 5.45 26.65
N ARG A 142 15.41 4.14 26.40
CA ARG A 142 14.64 3.10 27.07
C ARG A 142 14.98 3.10 28.56
N THR A 143 14.04 3.56 29.40
CA THR A 143 14.10 3.37 30.84
C THR A 143 13.77 1.91 31.18
N ASP A 144 14.39 1.37 32.23
CA ASP A 144 14.09 0.02 32.72
C ASP A 144 12.59 -0.09 33.02
N GLY A 145 11.87 -0.88 32.20
CA GLY A 145 10.43 -1.09 32.31
C GLY A 145 9.61 -0.72 31.07
N PHE A 146 10.14 0.04 30.10
CA PHE A 146 9.42 0.32 28.85
C PHE A 146 9.65 -0.79 27.81
N ASN A 147 8.65 -1.63 27.58
CA ASN A 147 8.66 -2.67 26.54
C ASN A 147 7.76 -2.27 25.39
N LEU A 148 8.23 -2.46 24.16
CA LEU A 148 7.42 -2.30 22.96
C LEU A 148 6.29 -3.34 23.00
N ASN A 149 5.06 -2.88 23.19
CA ASN A 149 3.92 -3.80 23.22
C ASN A 149 3.60 -4.30 21.80
N VAL A 150 3.65 -5.61 21.62
CA VAL A 150 3.44 -6.27 20.32
C VAL A 150 2.07 -5.92 19.75
N THR A 151 1.01 -6.01 20.54
CA THR A 151 -0.37 -5.74 20.11
C THR A 151 -0.56 -4.28 19.69
N VAL A 152 0.04 -3.32 20.41
CA VAL A 152 -0.03 -1.89 20.07
C VAL A 152 0.67 -1.59 18.75
N ILE A 153 1.85 -2.18 18.52
CA ILE A 153 2.58 -1.95 17.27
C ILE A 153 1.92 -2.66 16.10
N LEU A 154 1.50 -3.93 16.26
CA LEU A 154 0.84 -4.67 15.19
C LEU A 154 -0.50 -4.04 14.79
N SER A 155 -1.30 -3.55 15.76
CA SER A 155 -2.55 -2.84 15.45
C SER A 155 -2.29 -1.57 14.63
N ALA A 156 -1.33 -0.73 15.03
CA ALA A 156 -0.94 0.44 14.24
C ALA A 156 -0.41 0.06 12.85
N MET A 157 0.36 -1.03 12.75
CA MET A 157 0.90 -1.53 11.48
C MET A 157 -0.22 -1.98 10.54
N CYS A 158 -1.23 -2.70 11.03
CA CYS A 158 -2.37 -3.15 10.23
C CYS A 158 -3.25 -1.98 9.77
N ILE A 159 -3.49 -0.98 10.61
CA ILE A 159 -4.19 0.26 10.24
C ILE A 159 -3.42 1.00 9.14
N ALA A 160 -2.12 1.21 9.35
CA ALA A 160 -1.26 1.87 8.38
C ALA A 160 -1.21 1.11 7.05
N TYR A 161 -1.12 -0.22 7.09
CA TYR A 161 -1.18 -1.06 5.90
C TYR A 161 -2.52 -0.91 5.17
N ALA A 162 -3.65 -0.89 5.88
CA ALA A 162 -4.96 -0.69 5.27
C ALA A 162 -5.06 0.68 4.57
N TYR A 163 -4.58 1.76 5.18
CA TYR A 163 -4.49 3.07 4.51
C TYR A 163 -3.58 3.03 3.27
N GLY A 164 -2.37 2.49 3.41
CA GLY A 164 -1.38 2.44 2.35
C GLY A 164 -1.83 1.61 1.16
N GLU A 165 -2.37 0.41 1.39
CA GLU A 165 -2.88 -0.44 0.33
C GLU A 165 -4.16 0.12 -0.28
N GLY A 166 -5.01 0.77 0.52
CA GLY A 166 -6.22 1.45 0.03
C GLY A 166 -5.88 2.57 -0.95
N LEU A 167 -5.05 3.53 -0.54
CA LEU A 167 -4.60 4.63 -1.41
C LEU A 167 -3.70 4.14 -2.55
N GLY A 168 -2.90 3.09 -2.32
CA GLY A 168 -2.06 2.45 -3.33
C GLY A 168 -2.86 1.90 -4.52
N ARG A 169 -4.17 1.65 -4.37
CA ARG A 169 -5.03 1.29 -5.51
C ARG A 169 -5.17 2.38 -6.55
N LEU A 170 -4.90 3.64 -6.21
CA LEU A 170 -4.84 4.72 -7.20
C LEU A 170 -3.68 4.55 -8.17
N ALA A 171 -2.54 4.04 -7.69
CA ALA A 171 -1.45 3.62 -8.57
C ALA A 171 -1.93 2.53 -9.53
N CYS A 172 -2.64 1.52 -9.02
CA CYS A 172 -3.20 0.45 -9.86
C CYS A 172 -4.17 0.97 -10.93
N ILE A 173 -5.01 1.97 -10.62
CA ILE A 173 -5.92 2.60 -11.58
C ILE A 173 -5.15 3.42 -12.61
N SER A 174 -4.12 4.16 -12.18
CA SER A 174 -3.23 4.89 -13.09
C SER A 174 -2.55 3.93 -14.09
N PHE A 175 -2.00 2.82 -13.62
CA PHE A 175 -1.29 1.86 -14.49
C PHE A 175 -2.20 0.92 -15.29
N GLY A 176 -3.43 0.71 -14.80
CA GLY A 176 -4.35 -0.29 -15.33
C GLY A 176 -3.98 -1.73 -14.93
N CYS A 177 -3.52 -1.96 -13.69
CA CYS A 177 -3.30 -3.30 -13.15
C CYS A 177 -4.31 -3.67 -12.05
N CYS A 178 -4.34 -4.94 -11.63
CA CYS A 178 -5.29 -5.45 -10.63
C CYS A 178 -6.77 -5.18 -11.00
N TYR A 179 -7.07 -5.16 -12.31
CA TYR A 179 -8.40 -4.91 -12.83
C TYR A 179 -9.33 -6.11 -12.68
N GLY A 180 -10.63 -5.81 -12.57
CA GLY A 180 -11.68 -6.80 -12.53
C GLY A 180 -11.98 -7.41 -13.89
N LYS A 181 -12.85 -8.42 -13.87
CA LYS A 181 -13.41 -9.02 -15.08
C LYS A 181 -14.26 -8.03 -15.86
N PRO A 182 -14.30 -8.17 -17.20
CA PRO A 182 -15.29 -7.51 -18.04
C PRO A 182 -16.70 -7.77 -17.49
N VAL A 183 -17.51 -6.72 -17.40
CA VAL A 183 -18.84 -6.78 -16.78
C VAL A 183 -19.74 -7.71 -17.59
N ASP A 184 -19.69 -7.62 -18.93
CA ASP A 184 -20.41 -8.46 -19.89
C ASP A 184 -20.13 -9.98 -19.74
N GLN A 185 -18.93 -10.34 -19.29
CA GLN A 185 -18.52 -11.74 -19.05
C GLN A 185 -18.93 -12.26 -17.65
N CYS A 186 -19.52 -11.42 -16.81
CA CYS A 186 -19.95 -11.80 -15.47
C CYS A 186 -21.38 -12.39 -15.45
N ARG A 187 -21.78 -13.00 -14.33
CA ARG A 187 -23.15 -13.52 -14.15
C ARG A 187 -24.19 -12.39 -14.20
N PRO A 188 -25.46 -12.64 -14.59
CA PRO A 188 -26.47 -11.60 -14.79
C PRO A 188 -26.72 -10.68 -13.57
N TRP A 189 -26.67 -11.23 -12.36
CA TRP A 189 -26.82 -10.44 -11.14
C TRP A 189 -25.64 -9.49 -10.89
N VAL A 190 -24.41 -9.91 -11.25
CA VAL A 190 -23.19 -9.10 -11.18
C VAL A 190 -23.23 -7.99 -12.23
N GLN A 191 -23.69 -8.31 -13.43
CA GLN A 191 -23.92 -7.34 -14.50
C GLN A 191 -24.89 -6.24 -14.07
N LYS A 192 -26.01 -6.61 -13.43
CA LYS A 192 -26.99 -5.64 -12.93
C LYS A 192 -26.39 -4.73 -11.85
N LEU A 193 -25.58 -5.28 -10.95
CA LEU A 193 -24.93 -4.52 -9.87
C LEU A 193 -23.87 -3.54 -10.40
N PHE A 194 -23.00 -3.99 -11.32
CA PHE A 194 -21.91 -3.18 -11.86
C PHE A 194 -22.24 -2.47 -13.18
N GLY A 195 -23.49 -2.56 -13.66
CA GLY A 195 -23.94 -1.86 -14.87
C GLY A 195 -23.83 -0.33 -14.78
N HIS A 196 -23.90 0.21 -13.55
CA HIS A 196 -23.78 1.65 -13.27
C HIS A 196 -22.50 2.01 -12.50
N PHE A 197 -21.74 1.03 -12.04
CA PHE A 197 -20.51 1.22 -11.28
C PHE A 197 -19.39 0.37 -11.89
N TYR A 198 -18.63 0.98 -12.79
CA TYR A 198 -17.58 0.31 -13.57
C TYR A 198 -16.40 1.24 -13.81
N LEU A 199 -15.27 0.67 -14.21
CA LEU A 199 -14.13 1.42 -14.76
C LEU A 199 -13.95 1.12 -16.23
N VAL A 200 -13.50 2.13 -16.99
CA VAL A 200 -13.07 2.00 -18.38
C VAL A 200 -11.70 2.61 -18.51
N PHE A 201 -10.75 1.85 -19.02
CA PHE A 201 -9.37 2.27 -19.18
C PHE A 201 -9.09 2.64 -20.64
N PHE A 202 -8.29 3.68 -20.84
CA PHE A 202 -7.88 4.18 -22.16
C PHE A 202 -6.37 4.35 -22.23
N GLY A 203 -5.79 4.04 -23.38
CA GLY A 203 -4.37 4.13 -23.68
C GLY A 203 -3.70 2.77 -23.81
N LYS A 204 -3.04 2.56 -24.96
CA LYS A 204 -2.35 1.30 -25.30
C LYS A 204 -1.20 0.94 -24.36
N THR A 205 -0.68 1.93 -23.64
CA THR A 205 0.44 1.77 -22.69
C THR A 205 0.00 1.28 -21.32
N LYS A 206 -1.30 1.17 -21.04
CA LYS A 206 -1.83 0.61 -19.78
C LYS A 206 -1.83 -0.91 -19.79
N LYS A 207 -1.59 -1.53 -18.63
CA LYS A 207 -1.47 -2.99 -18.52
C LYS A 207 -2.68 -3.75 -19.02
N ILE A 208 -3.88 -3.30 -18.65
CA ILE A 208 -5.13 -3.88 -19.12
C ILE A 208 -5.25 -3.91 -20.66
N ALA A 209 -4.73 -2.90 -21.36
CA ALA A 209 -4.76 -2.82 -22.82
C ALA A 209 -3.78 -3.83 -23.45
N TYR A 210 -2.50 -3.79 -23.11
CA TYR A 210 -1.51 -4.65 -23.76
C TYR A 210 -1.50 -6.11 -23.25
N ALA A 211 -2.00 -6.39 -22.04
CA ALA A 211 -1.99 -7.73 -21.46
C ALA A 211 -3.28 -8.51 -21.71
N SER A 212 -4.41 -7.84 -21.89
CA SER A 212 -5.71 -8.50 -22.07
C SER A 212 -6.57 -7.92 -23.19
N GLY A 213 -6.15 -6.85 -23.86
CA GLY A 213 -6.92 -6.25 -24.96
C GLY A 213 -8.23 -5.60 -24.52
N LEU A 214 -8.39 -5.28 -23.23
CA LEU A 214 -9.64 -4.77 -22.64
C LEU A 214 -9.67 -3.24 -22.59
N GLU A 215 -9.04 -2.56 -23.56
CA GLU A 215 -9.13 -1.10 -23.68
C GLU A 215 -10.55 -0.70 -24.08
N GLY A 216 -11.12 0.32 -23.45
CA GLY A 216 -12.49 0.77 -23.73
C GLY A 216 -13.60 -0.12 -23.14
N GLU A 217 -13.26 -1.28 -22.60
CA GLU A 217 -14.22 -2.21 -22.00
C GLU A 217 -14.62 -1.83 -20.57
N LYS A 218 -15.88 -2.14 -20.21
CA LYS A 218 -16.37 -1.95 -18.83
C LYS A 218 -15.88 -3.10 -17.96
N VAL A 219 -15.08 -2.79 -16.95
CA VAL A 219 -14.58 -3.77 -15.98
C VAL A 219 -15.07 -3.49 -14.57
N ILE A 220 -15.19 -4.55 -13.76
CA ILE A 220 -15.53 -4.42 -12.34
C ILE A 220 -14.46 -3.57 -11.63
N PRO A 221 -14.86 -2.52 -10.88
CA PRO A 221 -13.94 -1.53 -10.34
C PRO A 221 -13.31 -2.00 -9.01
N ILE A 222 -12.67 -3.17 -9.01
CA ILE A 222 -12.12 -3.82 -7.80
C ILE A 222 -11.13 -2.90 -7.08
N GLN A 223 -10.35 -2.12 -7.81
CA GLN A 223 -9.39 -1.19 -7.22
C GLN A 223 -10.10 -0.14 -6.36
N ILE A 224 -11.21 0.43 -6.85
CA ILE A 224 -11.99 1.43 -6.10
C ILE A 224 -12.68 0.79 -4.89
N ILE A 225 -13.29 -0.39 -5.08
CA ILE A 225 -13.94 -1.11 -3.97
C ILE A 225 -12.93 -1.43 -2.87
N THR A 226 -11.74 -1.91 -3.26
CA THR A 226 -10.65 -2.17 -2.31
C THR A 226 -10.20 -0.90 -1.62
N ALA A 227 -10.04 0.21 -2.34
CA ALA A 227 -9.65 1.50 -1.76
C ALA A 227 -10.66 1.95 -0.70
N ILE A 228 -11.95 1.95 -1.03
CA ILE A 228 -13.03 2.36 -0.11
C ILE A 228 -13.06 1.45 1.12
N LEU A 229 -13.08 0.13 0.91
CA LEU A 229 -13.20 -0.83 1.99
C LEU A 229 -12.01 -0.74 2.95
N TYR A 230 -10.79 -0.68 2.42
CA TYR A 230 -9.58 -0.64 3.24
C TYR A 230 -9.44 0.69 3.97
N SER A 231 -9.74 1.81 3.31
CA SER A 231 -9.72 3.11 3.98
C SER A 231 -10.80 3.22 5.05
N THR A 232 -11.99 2.65 4.83
CA THR A 232 -13.04 2.62 5.86
C THR A 232 -12.62 1.78 7.05
N ALA A 233 -12.08 0.58 6.81
CA ALA A 233 -11.53 -0.26 7.88
C ALA A 233 -10.39 0.44 8.63
N ALA A 234 -9.49 1.11 7.91
CA ALA A 234 -8.41 1.88 8.53
C ALA A 234 -8.94 3.03 9.40
N LEU A 235 -10.01 3.72 9.00
CA LEU A 235 -10.66 4.77 9.80
C LEU A 235 -11.31 4.19 11.08
N VAL A 236 -12.02 3.06 10.96
CA VAL A 236 -12.62 2.35 12.10
C VAL A 236 -11.53 1.83 13.05
N GLY A 237 -10.49 1.18 12.51
CA GLY A 237 -9.32 0.73 13.26
C GLY A 237 -8.58 1.88 13.94
N THR A 238 -8.44 3.03 13.27
CA THR A 238 -7.88 4.26 13.88
C THR A 238 -8.73 4.70 15.06
N TRP A 239 -10.05 4.75 14.90
CA TRP A 239 -10.97 5.10 15.99
C TRP A 239 -10.85 4.13 17.17
N LEU A 240 -10.86 2.82 16.93
CA LEU A 240 -10.69 1.79 17.96
C LEU A 240 -9.33 1.93 18.68
N TYR A 241 -8.26 2.13 17.92
CA TYR A 241 -6.91 2.32 18.42
C TYR A 241 -6.81 3.55 19.34
N MET A 242 -7.40 4.67 18.92
CA MET A 242 -7.38 5.92 19.68
C MET A 242 -8.14 5.84 21.01
N ASN A 243 -9.12 4.94 21.10
CA ASN A 243 -9.86 4.63 22.32
C ASN A 243 -9.18 3.54 23.18
N GLY A 244 -7.99 3.06 22.79
CA GLY A 244 -7.23 2.05 23.52
C GLY A 244 -7.61 0.60 23.22
N TYR A 245 -8.57 0.35 22.31
CA TYR A 245 -9.00 -1.00 21.92
C TYR A 245 -8.06 -1.63 20.87
N PHE A 246 -6.78 -1.79 21.20
CA PHE A 246 -5.73 -2.20 20.27
C PHE A 246 -5.98 -3.59 19.63
N ALA A 247 -6.40 -4.57 20.42
CA ALA A 247 -6.68 -5.91 19.90
C ALA A 247 -7.87 -5.92 18.93
N ALA A 248 -8.92 -5.15 19.24
CA ALA A 248 -10.07 -5.00 18.36
C ALA A 248 -9.68 -4.30 17.06
N ALA A 249 -8.86 -3.23 17.14
CA ALA A 249 -8.35 -2.52 15.96
C ALA A 249 -7.48 -3.42 15.07
N LEU A 250 -6.63 -4.27 15.67
CA LEU A 250 -5.85 -5.26 14.94
C LEU A 250 -6.75 -6.27 14.23
N MET A 251 -7.69 -6.86 14.96
CA MET A 251 -8.57 -7.90 14.42
C MET A 251 -9.51 -7.38 13.33
N GLU A 252 -10.12 -6.21 13.53
CA GLU A 252 -11.00 -5.59 12.54
C GLU A 252 -10.26 -5.34 11.23
N THR A 253 -9.15 -4.60 11.28
CA THR A 253 -8.37 -4.28 10.08
C THR A 253 -7.81 -5.52 9.40
N MET A 254 -7.34 -6.51 10.18
CA MET A 254 -6.81 -7.75 9.63
C MET A 254 -7.90 -8.61 8.98
N VAL A 255 -9.05 -8.79 9.64
CA VAL A 255 -10.17 -9.54 9.07
C VAL A 255 -10.66 -8.90 7.78
N VAL A 256 -10.92 -7.60 7.78
CA VAL A 256 -11.44 -6.91 6.59
C VAL A 256 -10.45 -7.02 5.43
N THR A 257 -9.15 -6.76 5.67
CA THR A 257 -8.14 -6.82 4.61
C THR A 257 -7.92 -8.24 4.10
N GLN A 258 -7.82 -9.25 4.96
CA GLN A 258 -7.57 -10.63 4.50
C GLN A 258 -8.80 -11.27 3.86
N VAL A 259 -10.00 -11.09 4.43
CA VAL A 259 -11.25 -11.62 3.84
C VAL A 259 -11.48 -10.98 2.48
N TRP A 260 -11.34 -9.66 2.36
CA TRP A 260 -11.49 -9.00 1.07
C TRP A 260 -10.43 -9.45 0.06
N ARG A 261 -9.20 -9.68 0.50
CA ARG A 261 -8.16 -10.26 -0.38
C ARG A 261 -8.58 -11.61 -0.95
N ILE A 262 -9.25 -12.44 -0.15
CA ILE A 262 -9.77 -13.73 -0.61
C ILE A 262 -10.92 -13.53 -1.60
N LEU A 263 -11.88 -12.66 -1.28
CA LEU A 263 -13.07 -12.42 -2.09
C LEU A 263 -12.77 -11.71 -3.41
N SER A 264 -11.95 -10.66 -3.39
CA SER A 264 -11.63 -9.84 -4.56
C SER A 264 -10.92 -10.62 -5.66
N GLU A 265 -10.16 -11.65 -5.31
CA GLU A 265 -9.45 -12.50 -6.28
C GLU A 265 -10.42 -13.24 -7.22
N PHE A 266 -11.63 -13.58 -6.77
CA PHE A 266 -12.65 -14.21 -7.63
C PHE A 266 -13.17 -13.29 -8.74
N PHE A 267 -13.07 -11.98 -8.54
CA PHE A 267 -13.54 -10.96 -9.48
C PHE A 267 -12.42 -10.42 -10.37
N ARG A 268 -11.15 -10.68 -10.06
CA ARG A 268 -10.00 -10.19 -10.84
C ARG A 268 -9.84 -10.95 -12.15
N ALA A 269 -9.48 -10.20 -13.21
CA ALA A 269 -9.10 -10.74 -14.51
C ALA A 269 -7.58 -10.71 -14.76
N ASP A 270 -6.82 -9.99 -13.92
CA ASP A 270 -5.34 -10.02 -13.88
C ASP A 270 -4.84 -11.37 -13.31
N PHE A 271 -5.22 -12.45 -14.00
CA PHE A 271 -5.17 -13.83 -13.53
C PHE A 271 -3.73 -14.36 -13.51
N ARG A 272 -3.29 -14.88 -12.36
CA ARG A 272 -1.91 -15.39 -12.12
C ARG A 272 -1.82 -16.91 -11.95
N GLY A 273 -2.77 -17.68 -12.49
CA GLY A 273 -2.69 -19.15 -12.58
C GLY A 273 -4.04 -19.86 -12.49
N CYS A 274 -4.19 -20.97 -13.21
CA CYS A 274 -5.41 -21.78 -13.42
C CYS A 274 -6.01 -22.47 -12.19
N PHE A 275 -5.74 -22.01 -10.97
CA PHE A 275 -6.21 -22.66 -9.75
C PHE A 275 -7.56 -22.11 -9.27
N LYS A 276 -8.41 -23.00 -8.74
CA LYS A 276 -9.68 -22.61 -8.08
C LYS A 276 -9.46 -21.84 -6.78
N ILE A 277 -8.30 -22.02 -6.13
CA ILE A 277 -7.82 -21.28 -4.95
C ILE A 277 -6.38 -20.83 -5.22
N THR A 278 -6.07 -19.54 -5.04
CA THR A 278 -4.72 -19.01 -5.31
C THR A 278 -3.82 -19.12 -4.07
N PRO A 279 -2.48 -19.25 -4.23
CA PRO A 279 -1.55 -19.25 -3.10
C PRO A 279 -1.70 -18.02 -2.19
N TYR A 280 -2.09 -16.87 -2.74
CA TYR A 280 -2.35 -15.66 -1.95
C TYR A 280 -3.57 -15.77 -1.04
N GLN A 281 -4.60 -16.54 -1.43
CA GLN A 281 -5.76 -16.80 -0.58
C GLN A 281 -5.37 -17.67 0.62
N VAL A 282 -4.52 -18.67 0.40
CA VAL A 282 -3.96 -19.51 1.47
C VAL A 282 -3.09 -18.68 2.41
N MET A 283 -2.21 -17.83 1.87
CA MET A 283 -1.41 -16.91 2.67
C MET A 283 -2.28 -15.97 3.51
N ALA A 284 -3.34 -15.40 2.94
CA ALA A 284 -4.26 -14.51 3.66
C ALA A 284 -4.96 -15.23 4.83
N ALA A 285 -5.47 -16.43 4.59
CA ALA A 285 -6.09 -17.26 5.64
C ALA A 285 -5.08 -17.67 6.72
N GLY A 286 -3.86 -18.05 6.32
CA GLY A 286 -2.77 -18.39 7.23
C GLY A 286 -2.34 -17.21 8.11
N SER A 287 -2.24 -16.00 7.54
CA SER A 287 -1.94 -14.80 8.33
C SER A 287 -3.03 -14.48 9.34
N LEU A 288 -4.30 -14.67 8.99
CA LEU A 288 -5.41 -14.45 9.92
C LEU A 288 -5.36 -15.42 11.11
N ALA A 289 -5.18 -16.72 10.84
CA ALA A 289 -5.03 -17.73 11.87
C ALA A 289 -3.80 -17.47 12.76
N TYR A 290 -2.68 -17.06 12.15
CA TYR A 290 -1.47 -16.75 12.88
C TYR A 290 -1.62 -15.54 13.81
N ILE A 291 -2.24 -14.45 13.36
CA ILE A 291 -2.46 -13.28 14.22
C ILE A 291 -3.36 -13.59 15.42
N LEU A 292 -4.37 -14.45 15.24
CA LEU A 292 -5.17 -14.95 16.37
C LEU A 292 -4.30 -15.66 17.41
N VAL A 293 -3.39 -16.53 16.96
CA VAL A 293 -2.44 -17.20 17.84
C VAL A 293 -1.53 -16.19 18.55
N VAL A 294 -0.97 -15.22 17.82
CA VAL A 294 -0.14 -14.15 18.40
C VAL A 294 -0.88 -13.39 19.50
N LEU A 295 -2.15 -13.05 19.30
CA LEU A 295 -2.97 -12.38 20.32
C LEU A 295 -3.20 -13.21 21.58
N LEU A 296 -3.19 -14.54 21.48
CA LEU A 296 -3.31 -15.43 22.64
C LEU A 296 -1.99 -15.53 23.42
N PHE A 297 -0.83 -15.42 22.74
CA PHE A 297 0.49 -15.53 23.35
C PHE A 297 1.02 -14.20 23.92
N PHE A 298 0.72 -13.08 23.28
CA PHE A 298 1.19 -11.76 23.71
C PHE A 298 0.10 -11.06 24.52
N SER A 299 0.40 -10.70 25.76
CA SER A 299 -0.56 -10.07 26.67
C SER A 299 -1.21 -8.82 26.05
N PRO A 300 -2.54 -8.65 26.20
CA PRO A 300 -3.20 -7.43 25.79
C PRO A 300 -2.52 -6.24 26.46
N ALA A 301 -2.24 -5.18 25.71
CA ALA A 301 -1.83 -3.92 26.30
C ALA A 301 -2.95 -3.45 27.25
N ARG A 302 -2.57 -2.80 28.36
CA ARG A 302 -3.56 -2.09 29.17
C ARG A 302 -4.24 -1.05 28.29
N GLU A 303 -5.55 -0.97 28.39
CA GLU A 303 -6.31 0.07 27.71
C GLU A 303 -5.84 1.43 28.22
N THR A 304 -5.19 2.20 27.34
CA THR A 304 -4.74 3.55 27.63
C THR A 304 -5.20 4.46 26.51
N LEU A 305 -5.75 5.61 26.88
CA LEU A 305 -6.15 6.62 25.92
C LEU A 305 -4.92 7.13 25.17
N VAL A 306 -5.06 7.24 23.85
CA VAL A 306 -4.00 7.65 22.95
C VAL A 306 -4.13 9.15 22.68
N HIS A 307 -3.08 9.91 22.97
CA HIS A 307 -3.03 11.36 22.80
C HIS A 307 -2.32 11.70 21.48
N ILE A 308 -3.10 12.14 20.49
CA ILE A 308 -2.62 12.37 19.13
C ILE A 308 -1.62 13.54 19.03
N GLU A 309 -1.66 14.46 20.00
CA GLU A 309 -0.80 15.63 20.04
C GLU A 309 0.68 15.25 20.10
N ALA A 310 1.01 14.18 20.82
CA ALA A 310 2.38 13.66 20.90
C ALA A 310 2.88 13.19 19.52
N GLY A 311 2.03 12.47 18.77
CA GLY A 311 2.34 12.04 17.40
C GLY A 311 2.59 13.22 16.47
N PHE A 312 1.72 14.23 16.50
CA PHE A 312 1.89 15.43 15.67
C PHE A 312 3.15 16.23 16.03
N ARG A 313 3.53 16.28 17.31
CA ARG A 313 4.75 16.95 17.75
C ARG A 313 5.99 16.27 17.18
N GLU A 314 6.06 14.94 17.20
CA GLU A 314 7.22 14.21 16.66
C GLU A 314 7.29 14.23 15.14
N LEU A 315 6.15 14.22 14.44
CA LEU A 315 6.12 14.39 12.99
C LEU A 315 6.68 15.73 12.52
N ARG A 316 6.66 16.76 13.39
CA ARG A 316 7.27 18.06 13.09
C ARG A 316 8.79 18.08 13.28
N SER A 317 9.39 17.01 13.83
CA SER A 317 10.83 16.95 13.99
C SER A 317 11.52 16.84 12.62
N PRO A 318 12.62 17.59 12.38
CA PRO A 318 13.34 17.54 11.11
C PRO A 318 13.82 16.12 10.75
N TRP A 319 14.20 15.33 11.76
CA TRP A 319 14.69 13.97 11.57
C TRP A 319 13.62 13.02 11.05
N VAL A 320 12.39 13.09 11.59
CA VAL A 320 11.27 12.27 11.12
C VAL A 320 10.86 12.69 9.70
N MET A 321 10.84 14.00 9.41
CA MET A 321 10.56 14.48 8.06
C MET A 321 11.57 13.94 7.04
N ILE A 322 12.87 14.05 7.33
CA ILE A 322 13.92 13.51 6.44
C ILE A 322 13.79 12.00 6.28
N PHE A 323 13.52 11.26 7.37
CA PHE A 323 13.34 9.81 7.33
C PHE A 323 12.18 9.41 6.40
N VAL A 324 11.04 10.09 6.53
CA VAL A 324 9.85 9.86 5.69
C VAL A 324 10.12 10.24 4.22
N GLU A 325 10.81 11.35 3.98
CA GLU A 325 11.18 11.81 2.63
C GLU A 325 12.13 10.82 1.94
N VAL A 326 13.12 10.28 2.67
CA VAL A 326 14.03 9.25 2.15
C VAL A 326 13.23 8.00 1.74
N ILE A 327 12.27 7.55 2.56
CA ILE A 327 11.39 6.43 2.20
C ILE A 327 10.58 6.75 0.93
N TRP A 328 10.08 7.98 0.80
CA TRP A 328 9.34 8.41 -0.38
C TRP A 328 10.21 8.36 -1.64
N VAL A 329 11.40 8.97 -1.60
CA VAL A 329 12.35 9.00 -2.73
C VAL A 329 12.75 7.59 -3.14
N LEU A 330 13.13 6.74 -2.18
CA LEU A 330 13.50 5.36 -2.47
C LEU A 330 12.34 4.58 -3.08
N THR A 331 11.13 4.75 -2.55
CA THR A 331 9.93 4.10 -3.10
C THR A 331 9.63 4.58 -4.51
N PHE A 332 9.70 5.90 -4.75
CA PHE A 332 9.42 6.48 -6.06
C PHE A 332 10.45 6.05 -7.11
N LEU A 333 11.75 6.07 -6.78
CA LEU A 333 12.80 5.63 -7.69
C LEU A 333 12.68 4.13 -8.00
N TYR A 334 12.26 3.33 -7.02
CA TYR A 334 12.14 1.89 -7.17
C TYR A 334 10.86 1.47 -7.94
N THR A 335 9.72 2.09 -7.65
CA THR A 335 8.42 1.74 -8.25
C THR A 335 8.02 2.60 -9.46
N GLY A 336 8.60 3.79 -9.60
CA GLY A 336 8.24 4.77 -10.63
C GLY A 336 8.95 4.60 -11.95
N ARG A 337 10.13 3.96 -11.96
CA ARG A 337 10.85 3.63 -13.19
C ARG A 337 10.12 2.53 -13.94
N SER A 338 9.59 2.83 -15.12
CA SER A 338 8.97 1.82 -15.96
C SER A 338 10.02 0.89 -16.56
N SER A 339 9.84 -0.41 -16.35
CA SER A 339 10.61 -1.47 -17.03
C SER A 339 9.90 -2.02 -18.27
N VAL A 340 8.64 -1.65 -18.50
CA VAL A 340 7.79 -2.22 -19.55
C VAL A 340 7.54 -1.23 -20.70
N THR A 341 7.52 0.08 -20.42
CA THR A 341 7.23 1.11 -21.43
C THR A 341 8.50 1.89 -21.79
N GLY A 342 8.85 1.92 -23.07
CA GLY A 342 9.94 2.76 -23.61
C GLY A 342 9.44 4.10 -24.14
N ALA A 343 10.37 5.03 -24.38
CA ALA A 343 10.09 6.29 -25.07
C ALA A 343 11.25 6.65 -26.02
N GLN A 344 10.93 7.37 -27.09
CA GLN A 344 11.90 8.01 -27.99
C GLN A 344 11.65 9.52 -27.97
N ILE A 345 12.70 10.30 -27.71
CA ILE A 345 12.64 11.76 -27.63
C ILE A 345 13.46 12.35 -28.78
N LEU A 346 12.88 13.30 -29.51
CA LEU A 346 13.59 14.10 -30.51
C LEU A 346 13.70 15.52 -29.99
N PHE A 347 14.92 16.05 -29.90
CA PHE A 347 15.16 17.46 -29.61
C PHE A 347 15.45 18.18 -30.92
N HIS A 348 14.73 19.27 -31.18
CA HIS A 348 14.98 20.16 -32.30
C HIS A 348 15.09 21.60 -31.82
N VAL A 349 15.74 22.41 -32.65
CA VAL A 349 15.90 23.85 -32.40
C VAL A 349 14.79 24.58 -33.16
N GLU A 350 14.01 25.39 -32.44
CA GLU A 350 12.96 26.24 -33.02
C GLU A 350 13.58 27.48 -33.70
N LYS A 351 14.00 27.32 -34.95
CA LYS A 351 14.76 28.34 -35.71
C LYS A 351 14.06 29.70 -35.80
N GLY A 352 12.73 29.76 -35.71
CA GLY A 352 11.97 31.02 -35.73
C GLY A 352 12.05 31.85 -34.45
N LYS A 353 12.72 31.35 -33.40
CA LYS A 353 12.96 32.05 -32.13
C LYS A 353 14.42 32.43 -31.90
N ILE A 354 15.27 32.27 -32.92
CA ILE A 354 16.70 32.61 -32.92
C ILE A 354 16.90 33.92 -33.66
#